data_AF-A0A7D7WJ23-F1
#
_entry.id   AF-A0A7D7WJ23-F1
#
_cell.length_a   1.000
_cell.length_b   1.000
_cell.length_c   1.000
_cell.angle_alpha   90.00
_cell.angle_beta   90.00
_cell.angle_gamma   90.00
#
_symmetry.space_group_name_H-M   'P 1'
#
loop_
_entity.id
_entity.type
_entity.pdbx_description
1 polymer ?
#
loop_
_entity_poly.entity_id
_entity_poly.type
_entity_poly.pdbx_seq_one_letter_code
_entity_poly.pdbx_strand_id
1 'polypeptide(L)'
;MNKTSEERVKVYLSNLNKYKNRILKEKNIKDIILRADLSDNDIENIKVHFYKGYERAKRLEQLGQFKSSLKELEDIYLYSLHNKTIFASFLNLYDKVLRKLNNIKGNKRAINIGLQAREFGITGGIDLSFYDESKKFKHRILVLLLSLVLIGIVSFITYTIAYSFIGGEEEFTSEYSVAENILQQELPSVTRASDLVVESANLSADSSALYYVEVEGAKVLVFDDAHSYQLKAGVISNKEHIKKISYGVTIYDDLGRPMFNKVYEKVSDLPNRWGKGVYAPLDFIHNIPKDIKGHPKRMVLDIFLVEFFSEVDSIYSVNLCTNSSILNFKYLGSYFKQSFGIYEANSLIEVFNNLKDDIKSLEVEVAYLTKGGLTIRSLRRKLISESNSSLKKHTKQSFVLKTIFPKEIYPNIREEISSIKIINFHVY
;
A
#
# COMPACT_ATOMS: atom_id res chain seq x y z
N MET A 1 6.83 21.04 18.08
CA MET A 1 5.35 21.17 18.08
C MET A 1 4.82 20.38 19.25
N ASN A 2 4.09 21.03 20.18
CA ASN A 2 3.40 20.32 21.26
C ASN A 2 2.28 19.48 20.65
N LYS A 3 2.36 18.15 20.79
CA LYS A 3 1.29 17.24 20.40
C LYS A 3 0.06 17.55 21.24
N THR A 4 -1.13 17.51 20.63
CA THR A 4 -2.39 17.66 21.36
C THR A 4 -2.63 16.46 22.29
N SER A 5 -3.44 16.64 23.33
CA SER A 5 -3.85 15.57 24.27
C SER A 5 -4.33 14.31 23.54
N GLU A 6 -5.19 14.49 22.54
CA GLU A 6 -5.75 13.41 21.72
C GLU A 6 -4.69 12.68 20.90
N GLU A 7 -3.73 13.41 20.32
CA GLU A 7 -2.61 12.80 19.59
C GLU A 7 -1.69 12.00 20.51
N ARG A 8 -1.43 12.47 21.74
CA ARG A 8 -0.61 11.74 22.73
C ARG A 8 -1.28 10.44 23.16
N VAL A 9 -2.57 10.47 23.46
CA VAL A 9 -3.37 9.27 23.80
C VAL A 9 -3.44 8.31 22.60
N LYS A 10 -3.60 8.81 21.38
CA LYS A 10 -3.61 7.98 20.16
C LYS A 10 -2.27 7.30 19.92
N VAL A 11 -1.16 8.00 20.12
CA VAL A 11 0.19 7.43 20.04
C VAL A 11 0.41 6.37 21.13
N TYR A 12 -0.03 6.64 22.36
CA TYR A 12 0.02 5.67 23.47
C TYR A 12 -0.72 4.37 23.14
N LEU A 13 -2.00 4.47 22.74
CA LEU A 13 -2.82 3.33 22.38
C LEU A 13 -2.27 2.59 21.15
N SER A 14 -1.78 3.32 20.15
CA SER A 14 -1.13 2.72 18.98
C SER A 14 0.12 1.94 19.36
N ASN A 15 0.90 2.43 20.34
CA ASN A 15 2.08 1.73 20.82
C ASN A 15 1.70 0.50 21.64
N LEU A 16 0.70 0.58 22.51
CA LEU A 16 0.16 -0.60 23.20
C LEU A 16 -0.39 -1.65 22.22
N ASN A 17 -1.10 -1.21 21.17
CA ASN A 17 -1.70 -2.10 20.18
C ASN A 17 -0.66 -2.92 19.39
N LYS A 18 0.56 -2.40 19.19
CA LYS A 18 1.68 -3.16 18.61
C LYS A 18 1.99 -4.43 19.43
N TYR A 19 1.63 -4.43 20.70
CA TYR A 19 1.83 -5.56 21.62
C TYR A 19 0.52 -6.30 21.93
N LYS A 20 -0.58 -6.11 21.18
CA LYS A 20 -1.89 -6.77 21.44
C LYS A 20 -1.82 -8.30 21.56
N ASN A 21 -0.86 -8.92 20.85
CA ASN A 21 -0.65 -10.37 20.84
C ASN A 21 0.51 -10.82 21.73
N ARG A 22 1.11 -9.89 22.50
CA ARG A 22 2.23 -10.16 23.40
C ARG A 22 1.81 -9.82 24.81
N ILE A 23 2.37 -10.57 25.74
CA ILE A 23 2.23 -10.30 27.16
C ILE A 23 3.17 -9.14 27.51
N LEU A 24 2.60 -8.03 27.96
CA LEU A 24 3.35 -6.83 28.33
C LEU A 24 3.75 -6.89 29.80
N LYS A 25 5.07 -6.81 30.04
CA LYS A 25 5.61 -6.57 31.39
C LYS A 25 5.20 -5.19 31.89
N GLU A 26 4.95 -5.06 33.19
CA GLU A 26 4.57 -3.78 33.81
C GLU A 26 5.58 -2.65 33.51
N LYS A 27 6.88 -2.96 33.54
CA LYS A 27 7.95 -2.00 33.18
C LYS A 27 7.78 -1.45 31.76
N ASN A 28 7.41 -2.29 30.79
CA ASN A 28 7.22 -1.87 29.41
C ASN A 28 6.01 -0.95 29.26
N ILE A 29 4.94 -1.18 30.03
CA ILE A 29 3.76 -0.30 30.02
C ILE A 29 4.13 1.08 30.57
N LYS A 30 4.88 1.13 31.69
CA LYS A 30 5.41 2.38 32.25
C LYS A 30 6.32 3.10 31.26
N ASP A 31 7.23 2.38 30.60
CA ASP A 31 8.11 2.95 29.58
C ASP A 31 7.33 3.51 28.37
N ILE A 32 6.24 2.84 27.95
CA ILE A 32 5.36 3.32 26.87
C ILE A 32 4.60 4.58 27.29
N ILE A 33 4.14 4.66 28.54
CA ILE A 33 3.49 5.87 29.11
C ILE A 33 4.49 7.03 29.10
N LEU A 34 5.70 6.82 29.62
CA LEU A 34 6.75 7.84 29.70
C LEU A 34 7.15 8.36 28.32
N ARG A 35 7.32 7.47 27.34
CA ARG A 35 7.66 7.85 25.96
C ARG A 35 6.51 8.55 25.22
N ALA A 36 5.28 8.34 25.64
CA ALA A 36 4.11 9.00 25.07
C ALA A 36 3.87 10.41 25.64
N ASP A 37 4.64 10.82 26.66
CA ASP A 37 4.57 12.14 27.31
C ASP A 37 3.15 12.49 27.77
N LEU A 38 2.44 11.50 28.33
CA LEU A 38 1.06 11.66 28.78
C LEU A 38 0.99 12.55 30.02
N SER A 39 0.21 13.63 29.93
CA SER A 39 -0.14 14.46 31.08
C SER A 39 -1.19 13.78 31.96
N ASP A 40 -1.36 14.26 33.20
CA ASP A 40 -2.39 13.75 34.12
C ASP A 40 -3.80 13.85 33.53
N ASN A 41 -4.07 14.88 32.73
CA ASN A 41 -5.35 15.04 32.03
C ASN A 41 -5.55 13.99 30.92
N ASP A 42 -4.46 13.57 30.25
CA ASP A 42 -4.49 12.51 29.25
C ASP A 42 -4.77 11.15 29.90
N ILE A 43 -4.18 10.92 31.07
CA ILE A 43 -4.41 9.75 31.92
C ILE A 43 -5.88 9.70 32.35
N GLU A 44 -6.45 10.82 32.77
CA GLU A 44 -7.86 10.87 33.17
C GLU A 44 -8.80 10.61 31.98
N ASN A 45 -8.50 11.15 30.80
CA ASN A 45 -9.24 10.84 29.58
C ASN A 45 -9.22 9.33 29.25
N ILE A 46 -8.06 8.66 29.39
CA ILE A 46 -7.95 7.19 29.20
C ILE A 46 -8.89 6.44 30.16
N LYS A 47 -8.95 6.86 31.44
CA LYS A 47 -9.86 6.26 32.43
C LYS A 47 -11.32 6.50 32.07
N VAL A 48 -11.69 7.72 31.68
CA VAL A 48 -13.07 8.06 31.28
C VAL A 48 -13.52 7.19 30.11
N HIS A 49 -12.66 7.03 29.09
CA HIS A 49 -12.93 6.15 27.96
C HIS A 49 -13.13 4.69 28.38
N PHE A 50 -12.27 4.18 29.26
CA PHE A 50 -12.42 2.84 29.84
C PHE A 50 -13.77 2.70 30.54
N TYR A 51 -14.10 3.58 31.49
CA TYR A 51 -15.31 3.46 32.30
C TYR A 51 -16.58 3.59 31.44
N LYS A 52 -16.58 4.46 30.42
CA LYS A 52 -17.71 4.59 29.49
C LYS A 52 -17.96 3.31 28.67
N GLY A 53 -16.91 2.62 28.24
CA GLY A 53 -17.07 1.32 27.56
C GLY A 53 -17.40 0.19 28.54
N TYR A 54 -16.79 0.21 29.73
CA TYR A 54 -17.04 -0.78 30.78
C TYR A 54 -18.50 -0.76 31.25
N GLU A 55 -19.09 0.42 31.49
CA GLU A 55 -20.49 0.57 31.86
C GLU A 55 -21.44 0.09 30.74
N ARG A 56 -21.08 0.34 29.47
CA ARG A 56 -21.84 -0.21 28.33
C ARG A 56 -21.79 -1.73 28.30
N ALA A 57 -20.59 -2.32 28.43
CA ALA A 57 -20.41 -3.77 28.49
C ALA A 57 -21.19 -4.39 29.66
N LYS A 58 -21.17 -3.74 30.84
CA LYS A 58 -21.87 -4.18 32.04
C LYS A 58 -23.39 -4.14 31.87
N ARG A 59 -23.94 -3.09 31.27
CA ARG A 59 -25.38 -3.01 30.93
C ARG A 59 -25.77 -4.11 29.95
N LEU A 60 -24.97 -4.35 28.92
CA LEU A 60 -25.22 -5.43 27.96
C LEU A 60 -25.17 -6.81 28.61
N GLU A 61 -24.26 -7.03 29.57
CA GLU A 61 -24.20 -8.25 30.36
C GLU A 61 -25.46 -8.44 31.21
N GLN A 62 -25.93 -7.38 31.88
CA GLN A 62 -27.17 -7.39 32.65
C GLN A 62 -28.41 -7.67 31.79
N LEU A 63 -28.41 -7.20 30.54
CA LEU A 63 -29.46 -7.47 29.55
C LEU A 63 -29.36 -8.87 28.91
N GLY A 64 -28.39 -9.70 29.31
CA GLY A 64 -28.14 -11.03 28.73
C GLY A 64 -27.52 -11.01 27.34
N GLN A 65 -27.11 -9.84 26.82
CA GLN A 65 -26.48 -9.68 25.52
C GLN A 65 -24.96 -9.94 25.61
N PHE A 66 -24.59 -11.15 26.02
CA PHE A 66 -23.19 -11.51 26.32
C PHE A 66 -22.24 -11.35 25.14
N LYS A 67 -22.69 -11.62 23.90
CA LYS A 67 -21.86 -11.47 22.69
C LYS A 67 -21.53 -10.00 22.39
N SER A 68 -22.50 -9.10 22.58
CA SER A 68 -22.32 -7.65 22.43
C SER A 68 -21.49 -7.09 23.58
N SER A 69 -21.71 -7.57 24.81
CA SER A 69 -20.90 -7.24 25.98
C SER A 69 -19.42 -7.60 25.76
N LEU A 70 -19.15 -8.80 25.23
CA LEU A 70 -17.79 -9.23 24.90
C LEU A 70 -17.13 -8.30 23.87
N LYS A 71 -17.87 -7.86 22.85
CA LYS A 71 -17.35 -6.93 21.83
C LYS A 71 -16.94 -5.58 22.45
N GLU A 72 -17.78 -5.01 23.29
CA GLU A 72 -17.45 -3.75 24.01
C GLU A 72 -16.24 -3.94 24.93
N LEU A 73 -16.11 -5.10 25.59
CA LEU A 73 -14.91 -5.43 26.37
C LEU A 73 -13.65 -5.51 25.49
N GLU A 74 -13.73 -6.15 24.33
CA GLU A 74 -12.60 -6.23 23.40
C GLU A 74 -12.14 -4.85 22.93
N ASP A 75 -13.07 -3.92 22.71
CA ASP A 75 -12.78 -2.55 22.29
C ASP A 75 -12.06 -1.73 23.38
N ILE A 76 -12.33 -2.00 24.66
CA ILE A 76 -11.67 -1.30 25.78
C ILE A 76 -10.45 -2.02 26.37
N TYR A 77 -10.08 -3.19 25.84
CA TYR A 77 -8.98 -4.00 26.38
C TYR A 77 -7.68 -3.19 26.52
N LEU A 78 -7.29 -2.42 25.49
CA LEU A 78 -6.04 -1.64 25.54
C LEU A 78 -6.08 -0.54 26.60
N TYR A 79 -7.24 0.08 26.81
CA TYR A 79 -7.42 1.08 27.87
C TYR A 79 -7.33 0.44 29.26
N SER A 80 -7.73 -0.83 29.39
CA SER A 80 -7.66 -1.55 30.65
C SER A 80 -6.22 -1.82 31.12
N LEU A 81 -5.26 -1.93 30.20
CA LEU A 81 -3.84 -2.19 30.49
C LEU A 81 -3.14 -1.04 31.22
N HIS A 82 -3.79 0.12 31.31
CA HIS A 82 -3.19 1.32 31.89
C HIS A 82 -2.86 1.18 33.37
N ASN A 83 -3.69 0.48 34.15
CA ASN A 83 -3.50 0.30 35.58
C ASN A 83 -4.04 -1.07 36.02
N LYS A 84 -3.35 -1.73 36.96
CA LYS A 84 -3.77 -2.98 37.62
C LYS A 84 -5.24 -2.97 38.08
N THR A 85 -5.71 -1.88 38.69
CA THR A 85 -7.09 -1.81 39.22
C THR A 85 -8.15 -1.80 38.10
N ILE A 86 -7.87 -1.05 37.04
CA ILE A 86 -8.69 -0.96 35.83
C ILE A 86 -8.72 -2.33 35.13
N PHE A 87 -7.55 -2.95 34.98
CA PHE A 87 -7.42 -4.27 34.40
C PHE A 87 -8.13 -5.34 35.21
N ALA A 88 -8.08 -5.29 36.55
CA ALA A 88 -8.79 -6.22 37.41
C ALA A 88 -10.31 -6.12 37.24
N SER A 89 -10.84 -4.90 37.13
CA SER A 89 -12.26 -4.65 36.87
C SER A 89 -12.68 -5.22 35.51
N PHE A 90 -11.87 -4.97 34.48
CA PHE A 90 -12.03 -5.55 33.16
C PHE A 90 -12.05 -7.08 33.20
N LEU A 91 -11.05 -7.69 33.83
CA LEU A 91 -10.88 -9.13 33.90
C LEU A 91 -12.08 -9.82 34.55
N ASN A 92 -12.61 -9.24 35.64
CA ASN A 92 -13.78 -9.79 36.34
C ASN A 92 -15.01 -9.85 35.44
N LEU A 93 -15.31 -8.76 34.74
CA LEU A 93 -16.46 -8.72 33.82
C LEU A 93 -16.23 -9.63 32.60
N TYR A 94 -15.00 -9.65 32.07
CA TYR A 94 -14.62 -10.50 30.95
C TYR A 94 -14.76 -11.99 31.27
N ASP A 95 -14.22 -12.45 32.41
CA ASP A 95 -14.36 -13.85 32.84
C ASP A 95 -15.83 -14.22 33.07
N LYS A 96 -16.62 -13.34 33.69
CA LYS A 96 -18.06 -13.55 33.87
C LYS A 96 -18.81 -13.74 32.54
N VAL A 97 -18.58 -12.86 31.57
CA VAL A 97 -19.20 -12.93 30.24
C VAL A 97 -18.73 -14.17 29.48
N LEU A 98 -17.44 -14.48 29.53
CA LEU A 98 -16.84 -15.63 28.83
C LEU A 98 -17.39 -16.96 29.35
N ARG A 99 -17.56 -17.09 30.69
CA ARG A 99 -18.18 -18.28 31.30
C ARG A 99 -19.61 -18.50 30.83
N LYS A 100 -20.40 -17.42 30.69
CA LYS A 100 -21.79 -17.50 30.20
C LYS A 100 -21.90 -17.85 28.71
N LEU A 101 -20.89 -17.48 27.92
CA LEU A 101 -20.81 -17.88 26.51
C LEU A 101 -20.32 -19.33 26.30
N ASN A 102 -19.94 -20.04 27.37
CA ASN A 102 -19.44 -21.43 27.33
C ASN A 102 -18.28 -21.66 26.34
N ASN A 103 -17.54 -20.62 26.00
CA ASN A 103 -16.51 -20.62 24.96
C ASN A 103 -15.07 -20.67 25.55
N ILE A 104 -14.93 -21.25 26.74
CA ILE A 104 -13.72 -21.23 27.56
C ILE A 104 -12.60 -22.09 26.93
N LYS A 105 -12.96 -23.22 26.31
CA LYS A 105 -12.01 -24.14 25.71
C LYS A 105 -11.62 -23.68 24.30
N GLY A 106 -10.51 -22.96 24.19
CA GLY A 106 -9.84 -22.68 22.91
C GLY A 106 -9.78 -21.22 22.47
N ASN A 107 -10.32 -20.27 23.25
CA ASN A 107 -10.18 -18.86 22.90
C ASN A 107 -8.76 -18.37 23.23
N LYS A 108 -7.88 -18.33 22.22
CA LYS A 108 -6.51 -17.79 22.31
C LYS A 108 -6.46 -16.42 23.00
N ARG A 109 -7.51 -15.61 22.89
CA ARG A 109 -7.61 -14.30 23.55
C ARG A 109 -7.79 -14.41 25.06
N ALA A 110 -8.59 -15.35 25.54
CA ALA A 110 -8.78 -15.59 26.97
C ALA A 110 -7.45 -16.01 27.63
N ILE A 111 -6.70 -16.90 26.97
CA ILE A 111 -5.35 -17.29 27.42
C ILE A 111 -4.43 -16.07 27.48
N ASN A 112 -4.42 -15.21 26.46
CA ASN A 112 -3.59 -14.00 26.44
C ASN A 112 -3.97 -13.02 27.57
N ILE A 113 -5.27 -12.80 27.80
CA ILE A 113 -5.77 -11.95 28.89
C ILE A 113 -5.41 -12.53 30.26
N GLY A 114 -5.51 -13.84 30.44
CA GLY A 114 -5.10 -14.52 31.66
C GLY A 114 -3.60 -14.41 31.92
N LEU A 115 -2.77 -14.56 30.87
CA LEU A 115 -1.33 -14.38 30.97
C LEU A 115 -0.96 -12.92 31.28
N GLN A 116 -1.68 -11.95 30.73
CA GLN A 116 -1.53 -10.53 31.08
C GLN A 116 -1.93 -10.25 32.53
N ALA A 117 -2.99 -10.90 33.05
CA ALA A 117 -3.37 -10.82 34.46
C ALA A 117 -2.26 -11.31 35.39
N ARG A 118 -1.60 -12.41 35.01
CA ARG A 118 -0.46 -12.98 35.73
C ARG A 118 0.71 -12.00 35.81
N GLU A 119 1.02 -11.28 34.72
CA GLU A 119 2.06 -10.23 34.76
C GLU A 119 1.71 -9.05 35.67
N PHE A 120 0.43 -8.68 35.76
CA PHE A 120 -0.02 -7.66 36.72
C PHE A 120 -0.08 -8.16 38.18
N GLY A 121 0.26 -9.44 38.42
CA GLY A 121 0.15 -10.06 39.73
C GLY A 121 -1.29 -10.12 40.24
N ILE A 122 -2.24 -10.39 39.35
CA ILE A 122 -3.65 -10.62 39.70
C ILE A 122 -3.85 -12.13 39.80
N THR A 123 -4.04 -12.59 41.04
CA THR A 123 -4.26 -14.01 41.36
C THR A 123 -5.76 -14.31 41.31
N GLY A 124 -6.27 -14.68 40.14
CA GLY A 124 -7.68 -15.02 39.93
C GLY A 124 -8.15 -14.75 38.50
N GLY A 125 -9.23 -15.41 38.08
CA GLY A 125 -9.87 -15.22 36.77
C GLY A 125 -9.76 -16.43 35.85
N ILE A 126 -9.17 -16.24 34.68
CA ILE A 126 -9.13 -17.24 33.60
C ILE A 126 -8.18 -18.38 33.97
N ASP A 127 -8.67 -19.62 33.89
CA ASP A 127 -7.86 -20.81 34.15
C ASP A 127 -6.80 -21.03 33.06
N LEU A 128 -5.54 -21.08 33.47
CA LEU A 128 -4.36 -21.30 32.61
C LEU A 128 -3.77 -22.71 32.74
N SER A 129 -4.36 -23.59 33.55
CA SER A 129 -3.90 -24.96 33.78
C SER A 129 -3.60 -25.71 32.48
N PHE A 130 -4.56 -25.70 31.56
CA PHE A 130 -4.44 -26.33 30.24
C PHE A 130 -3.30 -25.75 29.39
N TYR A 131 -3.09 -24.43 29.46
CA TYR A 131 -1.98 -23.78 28.75
C TYR A 131 -0.63 -24.23 29.32
N ASP A 132 -0.48 -24.24 30.64
CA ASP A 132 0.74 -24.66 31.31
C ASP A 132 1.04 -26.15 31.08
N GLU A 133 0.02 -27.01 31.08
CA GLU A 133 0.14 -28.42 30.70
C GLU A 133 0.58 -28.61 29.25
N SER A 134 -0.03 -27.89 28.31
CA SER A 134 0.35 -27.95 26.89
C SER A 134 1.81 -27.52 26.66
N LYS A 135 2.29 -26.53 27.44
CA LYS A 135 3.68 -26.06 27.38
C LYS A 135 4.64 -27.11 27.95
N LYS A 136 4.29 -27.74 29.09
CA LYS A 136 5.05 -28.86 29.66
C LYS A 136 5.12 -30.04 28.67
N PHE A 137 4.02 -30.36 27.99
CA PHE A 137 3.97 -31.42 26.99
C PHE A 137 4.89 -31.15 25.79
N LYS A 138 4.85 -29.92 25.23
CA LYS A 138 5.78 -29.51 24.16
C LYS A 138 7.25 -29.63 24.58
N HIS A 139 7.56 -29.23 25.81
CA HIS A 139 8.92 -29.34 26.33
C HIS A 139 9.36 -30.80 26.45
N ARG A 140 8.48 -31.70 26.94
CA ARG A 140 8.74 -33.15 26.97
C ARG A 140 9.02 -33.71 25.57
N ILE A 141 8.24 -33.34 24.55
CA ILE A 141 8.48 -33.77 23.16
C ILE A 141 9.81 -33.26 22.63
N LEU A 142 10.14 -31.99 22.88
CA LEU A 142 11.41 -31.40 22.43
C LEU A 142 12.60 -32.15 23.03
N VAL A 143 12.54 -32.45 24.33
CA VAL A 143 13.57 -33.24 25.02
C VAL A 143 13.68 -34.63 24.38
N LEU A 144 12.56 -35.32 24.15
CA LEU A 144 12.56 -36.64 23.49
C LEU A 144 13.16 -36.59 22.07
N LEU A 145 12.85 -35.56 21.28
CA LEU A 145 13.38 -35.40 19.93
C LEU A 145 14.89 -35.11 19.93
N LEU A 146 15.37 -34.25 20.84
CA LEU A 146 16.80 -34.00 21.02
C LEU A 146 17.53 -35.26 21.48
N SER A 147 16.94 -36.04 22.39
CA SER A 147 17.48 -37.35 22.79
C SER A 147 17.55 -38.31 21.60
N LEU A 148 16.54 -38.36 20.74
CA LEU A 148 16.55 -39.19 19.54
C LEU A 148 17.66 -38.78 18.56
N VAL A 149 17.83 -37.49 18.32
CA VAL A 149 18.93 -36.96 17.48
C VAL A 149 20.28 -37.34 18.07
N LEU A 150 20.45 -37.20 19.39
CA LEU A 150 21.68 -37.58 20.07
C LEU A 150 21.97 -39.07 19.95
N ILE A 151 20.95 -39.93 20.13
CA ILE A 151 21.06 -41.37 19.90
C ILE A 151 21.49 -41.64 18.46
N GLY A 152 20.87 -40.97 17.47
CA GLY A 152 21.25 -41.09 16.06
C GLY A 152 22.70 -40.70 15.79
N ILE A 153 23.19 -39.61 16.38
CA ILE A 153 24.59 -39.18 16.26
C ILE A 153 25.53 -40.23 16.89
N VAL A 154 25.24 -40.69 18.10
CA VAL A 154 26.07 -41.70 18.78
C VAL A 154 26.06 -43.02 18.01
N SER A 155 24.92 -43.46 17.50
CA SER A 155 24.79 -44.64 16.65
C SER A 155 25.54 -44.48 15.33
N PHE A 156 25.48 -43.30 14.70
CA PHE A 156 26.23 -43.00 13.48
C PHE A 156 27.73 -43.00 13.72
N ILE A 157 28.22 -42.36 14.79
CA ILE A 157 29.63 -42.39 15.17
C ILE A 157 30.06 -43.83 15.43
N THR A 158 29.31 -44.57 16.24
CA THR A 158 29.58 -46.00 16.52
C THR A 158 29.59 -46.83 15.24
N TYR A 159 28.64 -46.59 14.32
CA TYR A 159 28.59 -47.23 13.01
C TYR A 159 29.82 -46.88 12.18
N THR A 160 30.18 -45.61 12.02
CA THR A 160 31.35 -45.19 11.24
C THR A 160 32.67 -45.73 11.80
N ILE A 161 32.81 -45.78 13.14
CA ILE A 161 33.97 -46.37 13.81
C ILE A 161 34.00 -47.90 13.62
N ALA A 162 32.86 -48.58 13.71
CA ALA A 162 32.79 -50.01 13.44
C ALA A 162 32.94 -50.33 11.94
N TYR A 163 32.52 -49.42 11.06
CA TYR A 163 32.61 -49.51 9.60
C TYR A 163 34.06 -49.40 9.15
N SER A 164 34.86 -48.53 9.77
CA SER A 164 36.31 -48.46 9.54
C SER A 164 37.10 -49.70 10.02
N PHE A 165 36.46 -50.63 10.75
CA PHE A 165 37.01 -51.98 11.02
C PHE A 165 36.55 -53.05 10.03
N ILE A 166 35.57 -52.78 9.15
CA ILE A 166 34.93 -53.80 8.28
C ILE A 166 35.02 -53.49 6.78
N GLY A 167 35.32 -52.27 6.34
CA GLY A 167 35.35 -51.96 4.90
C GLY A 167 36.37 -50.91 4.52
N GLY A 168 37.27 -51.30 3.61
CA GLY A 168 38.33 -50.46 3.05
C GLY A 168 37.85 -49.34 2.14
N GLU A 169 38.81 -48.42 1.94
CA GLU A 169 38.91 -47.26 1.06
C GLU A 169 37.83 -47.03 0.00
N GLU A 170 37.35 -45.77 -0.06
CA GLU A 170 37.32 -45.01 -1.31
C GLU A 170 37.35 -43.50 -1.00
N GLU A 171 38.46 -42.86 -1.35
CA GLU A 171 38.62 -41.40 -1.39
C GLU A 171 37.83 -40.82 -2.57
N PHE A 172 36.92 -39.88 -2.30
CA PHE A 172 36.44 -38.95 -3.33
C PHE A 172 37.08 -37.59 -3.10
N THR A 173 37.99 -37.24 -4.00
CA THR A 173 38.60 -35.93 -4.17
C THR A 173 37.56 -34.93 -4.70
N SER A 174 37.50 -33.75 -4.10
CA SER A 174 36.92 -32.56 -4.72
C SER A 174 37.70 -31.32 -4.31
N GLU A 175 38.66 -30.93 -5.13
CA GLU A 175 39.07 -29.53 -5.24
C GLU A 175 38.19 -28.87 -6.31
N TYR A 176 37.53 -27.77 -5.97
CA TYR A 176 37.68 -26.52 -6.69
C TYR A 176 37.14 -25.39 -5.81
N SER A 177 38.04 -24.47 -5.48
CA SER A 177 37.77 -23.18 -4.87
C SER A 177 37.00 -22.28 -5.83
N VAL A 178 35.85 -21.77 -5.40
CA VAL A 178 35.11 -20.73 -6.11
C VAL A 178 35.69 -19.37 -5.70
N ALA A 179 36.28 -18.66 -6.66
CA ALA A 179 36.61 -17.25 -6.51
C ALA A 179 35.34 -16.40 -6.60
N GLU A 180 35.05 -15.63 -5.55
CA GLU A 180 34.03 -14.57 -5.56
C GLU A 180 34.51 -13.41 -6.42
N ASN A 181 33.83 -13.16 -7.55
CA ASN A 181 33.88 -11.87 -8.23
C ASN A 181 32.57 -11.12 -7.97
N ILE A 182 32.65 -10.13 -7.08
CA ILE A 182 31.61 -9.12 -6.87
C ILE A 182 31.73 -8.12 -8.04
N LEU A 183 30.86 -8.24 -9.04
CA LEU A 183 30.65 -7.20 -10.04
C LEU A 183 29.74 -6.13 -9.45
N GLN A 184 30.33 -4.99 -9.09
CA GLN A 184 29.60 -3.74 -8.86
C GLN A 184 28.92 -3.32 -10.17
N GLN A 185 27.59 -3.25 -10.12
CA GLN A 185 26.75 -2.84 -11.24
C GLN A 185 26.73 -1.31 -11.28
N GLU A 186 27.68 -0.70 -11.99
CA GLU A 186 27.59 0.71 -12.37
C GLU A 186 26.60 0.86 -13.54
N LEU A 187 25.78 1.92 -13.50
CA LEU A 187 24.83 2.25 -14.57
C LEU A 187 25.62 2.55 -15.87
N PRO A 188 25.21 1.99 -17.03
CA PRO A 188 25.93 2.21 -18.29
C PRO A 188 25.88 3.69 -18.68
N SER A 189 27.05 4.25 -19.02
CA SER A 189 27.21 5.63 -19.47
C SER A 189 26.58 5.84 -20.85
N VAL A 190 25.80 6.91 -21.01
CA VAL A 190 25.17 7.26 -22.31
C VAL A 190 26.24 7.75 -23.29
N THR A 191 26.46 7.02 -24.37
CA THR A 191 27.50 7.35 -25.38
C THR A 191 26.99 8.34 -26.44
N ARG A 192 25.67 8.42 -26.70
CA ARG A 192 25.05 9.42 -27.61
C ARG A 192 23.54 9.55 -27.39
N ALA A 193 22.99 10.76 -27.52
CA ALA A 193 21.55 11.01 -27.65
C ALA A 193 21.25 11.59 -29.04
N SER A 194 20.19 11.13 -29.69
CA SER A 194 19.77 11.67 -30.98
C SER A 194 18.24 11.72 -31.06
N ASP A 195 17.71 12.87 -31.46
CA ASP A 195 16.28 13.05 -31.68
C ASP A 195 15.86 12.26 -32.93
N LEU A 196 14.74 11.56 -32.85
CA LEU A 196 14.16 10.81 -33.96
C LEU A 196 13.05 11.61 -34.62
N VAL A 197 12.96 11.50 -35.94
CA VAL A 197 11.78 11.97 -36.68
C VAL A 197 10.66 10.94 -36.48
N VAL A 198 9.56 11.37 -35.87
CA VAL A 198 8.33 10.59 -35.77
C VAL A 198 7.45 10.95 -36.94
N GLU A 199 7.24 10.01 -37.85
CA GLU A 199 6.18 10.14 -38.84
C GLU A 199 4.92 9.49 -38.26
N SER A 200 3.86 10.28 -38.11
CA SER A 200 2.54 9.79 -37.74
C SER A 200 1.78 9.44 -39.02
N ALA A 201 1.45 8.18 -39.22
CA ALA A 201 0.59 7.79 -40.32
C ALA A 201 -0.88 7.76 -39.84
N ASN A 202 -1.80 8.18 -40.72
CA ASN A 202 -3.23 8.32 -40.46
C ASN A 202 -3.61 9.36 -39.38
N LEU A 203 -3.08 10.57 -39.47
CA LEU A 203 -3.68 11.74 -38.80
C LEU A 203 -4.94 12.15 -39.57
N SER A 204 -6.12 11.90 -38.99
CA SER A 204 -7.33 12.60 -39.43
C SER A 204 -7.18 14.09 -39.08
N ALA A 205 -6.69 14.87 -40.05
CA ALA A 205 -6.53 16.31 -39.94
C ALA A 205 -7.84 17.07 -40.25
N ASP A 206 -8.99 16.45 -39.98
CA ASP A 206 -10.29 17.02 -40.29
C ASP A 206 -10.94 17.61 -39.03
N SER A 207 -11.62 18.75 -39.17
CA SER A 207 -12.34 19.42 -38.08
C SER A 207 -13.50 18.60 -37.51
N SER A 208 -13.89 17.54 -38.23
CA SER A 208 -14.87 16.52 -37.85
C SER A 208 -14.28 15.40 -36.97
N ALA A 209 -12.95 15.31 -36.84
CA ALA A 209 -12.27 14.23 -36.16
C ALA A 209 -12.62 14.20 -34.66
N LEU A 210 -13.07 13.02 -34.21
CA LEU A 210 -13.43 12.77 -32.80
C LEU A 210 -12.24 12.96 -31.85
N TYR A 211 -11.01 12.86 -32.36
CA TYR A 211 -9.77 13.05 -31.63
C TYR A 211 -8.65 13.55 -32.54
N TYR A 212 -7.57 14.04 -31.94
CA TYR A 212 -6.29 14.28 -32.62
C TYR A 212 -5.13 13.71 -31.80
N VAL A 213 -4.00 13.49 -32.47
CA VAL A 213 -2.76 12.95 -31.88
C VAL A 213 -1.72 14.05 -31.82
N GLU A 214 -1.11 14.23 -30.66
CA GLU A 214 0.00 15.16 -30.44
C GLU A 214 1.26 14.36 -30.17
N VAL A 215 2.30 14.52 -31.01
CA VAL A 215 3.61 13.91 -30.78
C VAL A 215 4.54 14.95 -30.18
N GLU A 216 5.01 14.71 -28.96
CA GLU A 216 5.89 15.63 -28.23
C GLU A 216 7.36 15.43 -28.57
N GLY A 217 7.73 14.19 -28.87
CA GLY A 217 9.07 13.87 -29.33
C GLY A 217 9.35 12.37 -29.28
N ALA A 218 10.33 11.96 -30.08
CA ALA A 218 10.97 10.66 -29.91
C ALA A 218 12.47 10.83 -29.88
N LYS A 219 13.13 9.97 -29.10
CA LYS A 219 14.57 10.01 -28.90
C LYS A 219 15.13 8.60 -28.86
N VAL A 220 16.39 8.49 -29.24
CA VAL A 220 17.19 7.30 -29.02
C VAL A 220 18.36 7.63 -28.12
N LEU A 221 18.49 6.87 -27.05
CA LEU A 221 19.68 6.82 -26.22
C LEU A 221 20.49 5.62 -26.65
N VAL A 222 21.70 5.88 -27.14
CA VAL A 222 22.67 4.86 -27.54
C VAL A 222 23.51 4.54 -26.32
N PHE A 223 23.49 3.27 -25.90
CA PHE A 223 24.37 2.70 -24.89
C PHE A 223 25.36 1.74 -25.57
N ASP A 224 26.36 1.29 -24.82
CA ASP A 224 27.43 0.46 -25.36
C ASP A 224 26.92 -0.91 -25.83
N ASP A 225 25.92 -1.46 -25.13
CA ASP A 225 25.30 -2.77 -25.33
C ASP A 225 23.88 -2.73 -25.92
N ALA A 226 23.19 -1.60 -25.84
CA ALA A 226 21.79 -1.47 -26.26
C ALA A 226 21.43 -0.06 -26.76
N HIS A 227 20.28 0.03 -27.44
CA HIS A 227 19.66 1.30 -27.81
C HIS A 227 18.31 1.42 -27.11
N SER A 228 18.04 2.52 -26.42
CA SER A 228 16.74 2.81 -25.79
C SER A 228 15.96 3.81 -26.64
N TYR A 229 14.83 3.36 -27.18
CA TYR A 229 13.90 4.15 -27.98
C TYR A 229 12.81 4.68 -27.08
N GLN A 230 12.60 5.98 -27.11
CA GLN A 230 11.60 6.68 -26.31
C GLN A 230 10.67 7.43 -27.24
N LEU A 231 9.36 7.30 -27.03
CA LEU A 231 8.33 8.08 -27.71
C LEU A 231 7.41 8.68 -26.66
N LYS A 232 7.14 9.98 -26.84
CA LYS A 232 6.16 10.71 -26.08
C LYS A 232 5.14 11.30 -27.03
N ALA A 233 3.92 10.78 -26.94
CA ALA A 233 2.79 11.25 -27.70
C ALA A 233 1.53 11.15 -26.83
N GLY A 234 0.41 11.67 -27.33
CA GLY A 234 -0.87 11.48 -26.67
C GLY A 234 -2.04 11.78 -27.57
N VAL A 235 -3.21 11.34 -27.13
CA VAL A 235 -4.48 11.49 -27.85
C VAL A 235 -5.37 12.44 -27.06
N ILE A 236 -5.97 13.41 -27.76
CA ILE A 236 -6.94 14.33 -27.16
C ILE A 236 -8.26 14.16 -27.90
N SER A 237 -9.34 13.89 -27.16
CA SER A 237 -10.68 13.83 -27.73
C SER A 237 -11.31 15.22 -27.85
N ASN A 238 -11.98 15.46 -28.98
CA ASN A 238 -12.72 16.70 -29.25
C ASN A 238 -14.19 16.62 -28.83
N LYS A 239 -14.76 15.43 -28.64
CA LYS A 239 -16.20 15.25 -28.40
C LYS A 239 -16.55 14.32 -27.24
N GLU A 240 -16.00 13.10 -27.22
CA GLU A 240 -16.46 12.02 -26.34
C GLU A 240 -15.38 11.54 -25.36
N HIS A 241 -15.78 10.78 -24.35
CA HIS A 241 -14.86 10.18 -23.39
C HIS A 241 -14.16 8.96 -23.99
N ILE A 242 -12.82 8.94 -23.99
CA ILE A 242 -12.05 7.83 -24.54
C ILE A 242 -12.08 6.65 -23.58
N LYS A 243 -12.53 5.50 -24.08
CA LYS A 243 -12.55 4.19 -23.39
C LYS A 243 -11.28 3.40 -23.66
N LYS A 244 -10.81 3.34 -24.90
CA LYS A 244 -9.68 2.51 -25.29
C LYS A 244 -8.93 3.16 -26.45
N ILE A 245 -7.61 3.07 -26.43
CA ILE A 245 -6.72 3.47 -27.53
C ILE A 245 -5.87 2.26 -27.89
N SER A 246 -6.00 1.77 -29.12
CA SER A 246 -5.12 0.75 -29.69
C SER A 246 -4.16 1.43 -30.65
N TYR A 247 -2.86 1.26 -30.43
CA TYR A 247 -1.80 1.92 -31.19
C TYR A 247 -0.61 1.02 -31.45
N GLY A 248 0.11 1.26 -32.54
CA GLY A 248 1.29 0.53 -32.95
C GLY A 248 2.52 1.43 -32.90
N VAL A 249 3.63 0.89 -32.42
CA VAL A 249 4.93 1.55 -32.53
C VAL A 249 5.82 0.68 -33.40
N THR A 250 6.25 1.24 -34.52
CA THR A 250 7.18 0.59 -35.45
C THR A 250 8.48 1.37 -35.50
N ILE A 251 9.62 0.68 -35.36
CA ILE A 251 10.96 1.26 -35.48
C ILE A 251 11.61 0.66 -36.73
N TYR A 252 12.09 1.53 -37.60
CA TYR A 252 12.73 1.16 -38.87
C TYR A 252 14.24 1.40 -38.81
N ASP A 253 14.99 0.49 -39.43
CA ASP A 253 16.41 0.68 -39.70
C ASP A 253 16.66 1.78 -40.77
N ASP A 254 17.92 2.07 -41.02
CA ASP A 254 18.40 2.99 -42.04
C ASP A 254 18.07 2.56 -43.49
N LEU A 255 17.72 1.29 -43.70
CA LEU A 255 17.29 0.75 -44.98
C LEU A 255 15.75 0.70 -45.12
N GLY A 256 15.01 1.22 -44.14
CA GLY A 256 13.55 1.22 -44.14
C GLY A 256 12.90 -0.11 -43.80
N ARG A 257 13.64 -1.07 -43.22
CA ARG A 257 13.12 -2.37 -42.77
C ARG A 257 12.67 -2.28 -41.31
N PRO A 258 11.52 -2.87 -40.93
CA PRO A 258 11.03 -2.82 -39.55
C PRO A 258 11.92 -3.71 -38.65
N MET A 259 12.60 -3.10 -37.68
CA MET A 259 13.38 -3.80 -36.65
C MET A 259 12.52 -4.17 -35.44
N PHE A 260 11.47 -3.40 -35.20
CA PHE A 260 10.52 -3.61 -34.11
C PHE A 260 9.15 -3.15 -34.57
N ASN A 261 8.14 -3.96 -34.29
CA ASN A 261 6.74 -3.60 -34.49
C ASN A 261 5.95 -4.24 -33.34
N LYS A 262 5.27 -3.41 -32.55
CA LYS A 262 4.41 -3.89 -31.48
C LYS A 262 3.15 -3.07 -31.36
N VAL A 263 2.05 -3.78 -31.21
CA VAL A 263 0.73 -3.21 -30.93
C VAL A 263 0.52 -3.16 -29.42
N TYR A 264 -0.04 -2.05 -28.98
CA TYR A 264 -0.35 -1.74 -27.61
C TYR A 264 -1.82 -1.37 -27.48
N GLU A 265 -2.39 -1.67 -26.33
CA GLU A 265 -3.72 -1.23 -25.96
C GLU A 265 -3.68 -0.50 -24.64
N LYS A 266 -4.27 0.70 -24.61
CA LYS A 266 -4.47 1.48 -23.41
C LYS A 266 -5.96 1.57 -23.14
N VAL A 267 -6.43 0.83 -22.15
CA VAL A 267 -7.83 0.83 -21.73
C VAL A 267 -7.98 1.75 -20.53
N SER A 268 -9.01 2.59 -20.54
CA SER A 268 -9.39 3.37 -19.39
C SER A 268 -10.23 2.52 -18.44
N ASP A 269 -9.76 2.37 -17.21
CA ASP A 269 -10.53 1.75 -16.12
C ASP A 269 -11.77 2.57 -15.69
N LEU A 270 -11.88 3.84 -16.16
CA LEU A 270 -12.90 4.78 -15.71
C LEU A 270 -13.44 5.65 -16.87
N PRO A 271 -14.76 5.86 -16.99
CA PRO A 271 -15.35 6.70 -18.03
C PRO A 271 -14.83 8.14 -18.07
N ASN A 272 -14.56 8.71 -16.90
CA ASN A 272 -14.17 10.12 -16.80
C ASN A 272 -12.67 10.39 -16.95
N ARG A 273 -11.82 9.36 -17.09
CA ARG A 273 -10.35 9.53 -17.05
C ARG A 273 -9.79 10.31 -18.23
N TRP A 274 -10.32 10.08 -19.42
CA TRP A 274 -9.91 10.77 -20.66
C TRP A 274 -11.14 11.40 -21.30
N GLY A 275 -11.71 12.39 -20.61
CA GLY A 275 -12.83 13.16 -21.11
C GLY A 275 -12.46 14.09 -22.26
N LYS A 276 -13.44 14.84 -22.76
CA LYS A 276 -13.24 15.84 -23.80
C LYS A 276 -12.15 16.85 -23.40
N GLY A 277 -11.16 17.04 -24.27
CA GLY A 277 -10.05 17.99 -24.07
C GLY A 277 -9.03 17.57 -23.01
N VAL A 278 -9.10 16.33 -22.50
CA VAL A 278 -8.11 15.78 -21.55
C VAL A 278 -7.04 15.01 -22.34
N TYR A 279 -5.78 15.26 -22.01
CA TYR A 279 -4.65 14.57 -22.64
C TYR A 279 -4.52 13.13 -22.16
N ALA A 280 -4.62 12.16 -23.08
CA ALA A 280 -4.36 10.75 -22.83
C ALA A 280 -2.92 10.40 -23.29
N PRO A 281 -1.95 10.25 -22.38
CA PRO A 281 -0.55 10.03 -22.76
C PRO A 281 -0.33 8.64 -23.35
N LEU A 282 0.60 8.53 -24.30
CA LEU A 282 1.10 7.32 -24.95
C LEU A 282 2.63 7.27 -24.81
N ASP A 283 3.10 7.11 -23.57
CA ASP A 283 4.53 7.01 -23.28
C ASP A 283 5.05 5.60 -23.61
N PHE A 284 6.11 5.53 -24.41
CA PHE A 284 6.74 4.29 -24.83
C PHE A 284 8.25 4.36 -24.58
N ILE A 285 8.80 3.31 -23.97
CA ILE A 285 10.23 3.09 -23.81
C ILE A 285 10.53 1.63 -24.16
N HIS A 286 11.47 1.40 -25.06
CA HIS A 286 11.90 0.04 -25.40
C HIS A 286 13.40 -0.03 -25.66
N ASN A 287 14.05 -1.08 -25.13
CA ASN A 287 15.48 -1.31 -25.30
C ASN A 287 15.69 -2.41 -26.34
N ILE A 288 16.48 -2.12 -27.37
CA ILE A 288 16.85 -3.05 -28.43
C ILE A 288 18.35 -3.36 -28.30
N PRO A 289 18.77 -4.63 -28.17
CA PRO A 289 20.17 -5.02 -28.14
C PRO A 289 20.91 -4.60 -29.42
N LYS A 290 22.20 -4.24 -29.29
CA LYS A 290 23.02 -3.72 -30.40
C LYS A 290 23.38 -4.76 -31.46
N ASP A 291 23.14 -6.05 -31.21
CA ASP A 291 23.43 -7.15 -32.14
C ASP A 291 22.65 -7.05 -33.47
N ILE A 292 21.62 -6.21 -33.53
CA ILE A 292 20.90 -5.90 -34.76
C ILE A 292 21.68 -4.82 -35.54
N LYS A 293 22.28 -5.21 -36.66
CA LYS A 293 23.27 -4.46 -37.46
C LYS A 293 22.77 -3.15 -38.16
N GLY A 294 21.63 -2.60 -37.78
CA GLY A 294 21.08 -1.37 -38.35
C GLY A 294 21.17 -0.19 -37.40
N HIS A 295 21.36 1.02 -37.91
CA HIS A 295 21.23 2.26 -37.13
C HIS A 295 19.84 2.84 -37.37
N PRO A 296 18.85 2.55 -36.51
CA PRO A 296 17.49 3.01 -36.72
C PRO A 296 17.38 4.52 -36.55
N LYS A 297 16.74 5.15 -37.53
CA LYS A 297 16.56 6.60 -37.60
C LYS A 297 15.09 7.03 -37.62
N ARG A 298 14.16 6.08 -37.74
CA ARG A 298 12.75 6.39 -37.93
C ARG A 298 11.87 5.58 -36.99
N MET A 299 10.94 6.27 -36.35
CA MET A 299 9.87 5.67 -35.57
C MET A 299 8.52 6.11 -36.15
N VAL A 300 7.57 5.19 -36.20
CA VAL A 300 6.21 5.44 -36.66
C VAL A 300 5.25 5.08 -35.55
N LEU A 301 4.34 6.01 -35.23
CA LEU A 301 3.21 5.80 -34.33
C LEU A 301 1.94 5.72 -35.16
N ASP A 302 1.26 4.58 -35.07
CA ASP A 302 0.01 4.33 -35.77
C ASP A 302 -1.13 4.20 -34.76
N ILE A 303 -2.19 4.99 -34.87
CA ILE A 303 -3.41 4.79 -34.07
C ILE A 303 -4.38 3.94 -34.87
N PHE A 304 -4.66 2.73 -34.40
CA PHE A 304 -5.55 1.78 -35.08
C PHE A 304 -7.02 2.00 -34.72
N LEU A 305 -7.30 2.25 -33.45
CA LEU A 305 -8.65 2.35 -32.93
C LEU A 305 -8.70 3.24 -31.69
N VAL A 306 -9.69 4.12 -31.65
CA VAL A 306 -10.09 4.83 -30.43
C VAL A 306 -11.55 4.48 -30.16
N GLU A 307 -11.82 3.75 -29.09
CA GLU A 307 -13.18 3.47 -28.63
C GLU A 307 -13.61 4.54 -27.64
N PHE A 308 -14.86 4.98 -27.75
CA PHE A 308 -15.48 5.94 -26.84
C PHE A 308 -16.55 5.28 -25.97
N PHE A 309 -16.89 5.89 -24.84
CA PHE A 309 -18.04 5.45 -24.04
C PHE A 309 -19.35 5.91 -24.69
N SER A 310 -20.29 4.98 -24.86
CA SER A 310 -21.57 5.23 -25.54
C SER A 310 -22.53 6.09 -24.73
N GLU A 311 -22.42 6.11 -23.40
CA GLU A 311 -23.18 6.95 -22.47
C GLU A 311 -22.47 6.89 -21.12
N VAL A 312 -22.19 8.06 -20.52
CA VAL A 312 -21.62 8.13 -19.17
C VAL A 312 -22.65 8.80 -18.28
N ASP A 313 -23.23 8.05 -17.34
CA ASP A 313 -23.97 8.65 -16.24
C ASP A 313 -23.04 9.62 -15.53
N SER A 314 -23.33 10.91 -15.63
CA SER A 314 -22.63 11.98 -14.92
C SER A 314 -22.98 11.88 -13.43
N ILE A 315 -22.47 10.87 -12.74
CA ILE A 315 -22.73 10.67 -11.32
C ILE A 315 -21.90 11.69 -10.52
N TYR A 316 -22.64 12.65 -9.95
CA TYR A 316 -22.29 13.59 -8.88
C TYR A 316 -20.85 14.13 -8.87
N SER A 317 -20.69 15.31 -9.48
CA SER A 317 -19.58 16.21 -9.20
C SER A 317 -19.64 16.66 -7.74
N VAL A 318 -18.76 16.12 -6.89
CA VAL A 318 -18.49 16.69 -5.57
C VAL A 318 -17.47 17.82 -5.78
N ASN A 319 -17.80 19.02 -5.31
CA ASN A 319 -16.91 20.18 -5.41
C ASN A 319 -15.59 19.92 -4.68
N LEU A 320 -14.48 19.96 -5.42
CA LEU A 320 -13.13 20.10 -4.87
C LEU A 320 -12.97 21.56 -4.44
N CYS A 321 -13.08 21.85 -3.15
CA CYS A 321 -12.78 23.19 -2.65
C CYS A 321 -11.26 23.41 -2.67
N THR A 322 -10.75 24.17 -3.64
CA THR A 322 -9.34 24.59 -3.71
C THR A 322 -9.21 26.10 -3.68
N ASN A 323 -8.34 26.62 -2.82
CA ASN A 323 -8.02 28.06 -2.75
C ASN A 323 -6.90 28.47 -3.73
N SER A 324 -6.70 27.74 -4.82
CA SER A 324 -5.59 27.96 -5.75
C SER A 324 -5.98 28.94 -6.86
N SER A 325 -5.16 29.98 -7.04
CA SER A 325 -5.23 30.89 -8.19
C SER A 325 -4.38 30.43 -9.39
N ILE A 326 -3.56 29.38 -9.22
CA ILE A 326 -2.51 28.95 -10.16
C ILE A 326 -2.89 27.68 -10.92
N LEU A 327 -3.51 26.73 -10.22
CA LEU A 327 -3.95 25.44 -10.76
C LEU A 327 -5.41 25.23 -10.43
N ASN A 328 -6.21 24.88 -11.43
CA ASN A 328 -7.61 24.54 -11.21
C ASN A 328 -7.74 23.03 -11.08
N PHE A 329 -8.29 22.58 -9.96
CA PHE A 329 -8.49 21.16 -9.69
C PHE A 329 -9.98 20.84 -9.75
N LYS A 330 -10.33 19.78 -10.50
CA LYS A 330 -11.69 19.28 -10.61
C LYS A 330 -11.73 17.82 -10.18
N TYR A 331 -12.70 17.48 -9.32
CA TYR A 331 -12.88 16.10 -8.88
C TYR A 331 -13.84 15.41 -9.84
N LEU A 332 -13.43 14.24 -10.33
CA LEU A 332 -14.17 13.50 -11.34
C LEU A 332 -14.84 12.23 -10.80
N GLY A 333 -14.67 11.96 -9.50
CA GLY A 333 -15.25 10.82 -8.81
C GLY A 333 -14.20 9.94 -8.12
N SER A 334 -14.68 9.02 -7.28
CA SER A 334 -13.85 7.97 -6.68
C SER A 334 -14.51 6.63 -6.90
N TYR A 335 -13.69 5.65 -7.26
CA TYR A 335 -14.11 4.26 -7.27
C TYR A 335 -13.45 3.54 -6.10
N PHE A 336 -14.24 2.77 -5.36
CA PHE A 336 -13.75 1.96 -4.25
C PHE A 336 -13.66 0.51 -4.68
N LYS A 337 -12.43 -0.01 -4.73
CA LYS A 337 -12.20 -1.44 -4.87
C LYS A 337 -12.07 -2.05 -3.48
N GLN A 338 -12.92 -3.02 -3.20
CA GLN A 338 -12.88 -3.78 -1.96
C GLN A 338 -12.12 -5.08 -2.18
N SER A 339 -11.06 -5.28 -1.40
CA SER A 339 -10.31 -6.53 -1.34
C SER A 339 -10.27 -7.02 0.12
N PHE A 340 -9.82 -8.26 0.36
CA PHE A 340 -9.77 -8.80 1.72
C PHE A 340 -8.91 -7.90 2.62
N GLY A 341 -9.50 -7.35 3.69
CA GLY A 341 -8.83 -6.48 4.67
C GLY A 341 -8.59 -5.02 4.28
N ILE A 342 -8.82 -4.61 3.02
CA ILE A 342 -8.54 -3.24 2.55
C ILE A 342 -9.67 -2.65 1.70
N TYR A 343 -9.85 -1.34 1.81
CA TYR A 343 -10.55 -0.51 0.82
C TYR A 343 -9.52 0.30 0.03
N GLU A 344 -9.50 0.14 -1.28
CA GLU A 344 -8.70 0.96 -2.18
C GLU A 344 -9.62 2.03 -2.79
N ALA A 345 -9.38 3.28 -2.42
CA ALA A 345 -10.03 4.45 -3.01
C ALA A 345 -9.16 4.96 -4.16
N ASN A 346 -9.67 4.87 -5.38
CA ASN A 346 -9.08 5.45 -6.56
C ASN A 346 -9.83 6.72 -6.90
N SER A 347 -9.29 7.85 -6.46
CA SER A 347 -9.89 9.17 -6.63
C SER A 347 -9.34 9.84 -7.87
N LEU A 348 -10.21 10.17 -8.82
CA LEU A 348 -9.82 10.80 -10.07
C LEU A 348 -9.91 12.33 -9.91
N ILE A 349 -8.79 12.99 -10.19
CA ILE A 349 -8.73 14.45 -10.24
C ILE A 349 -8.29 14.88 -11.64
N GLU A 350 -8.84 15.98 -12.13
CA GLU A 350 -8.37 16.71 -13.30
C GLU A 350 -7.66 17.96 -12.81
N VAL A 351 -6.49 18.22 -13.39
CA VAL A 351 -5.69 19.41 -13.10
C VAL A 351 -5.59 20.20 -14.39
N PHE A 352 -6.01 21.46 -14.32
CA PHE A 352 -5.84 22.42 -15.40
C PHE A 352 -4.72 23.40 -15.05
N ASN A 353 -3.75 23.51 -15.95
CA ASN A 353 -2.64 24.43 -15.81
C ASN A 353 -3.00 25.82 -16.36
N ASN A 354 -3.22 26.80 -15.47
CA ASN A 354 -3.46 28.19 -15.87
C ASN A 354 -2.16 28.95 -16.19
N LEU A 355 -0.99 28.38 -15.91
CA LEU A 355 0.29 29.04 -16.15
C LEU A 355 0.63 29.06 -17.64
N LYS A 356 1.48 30.01 -18.00
CA LYS A 356 2.07 30.15 -19.33
C LYS A 356 3.22 29.16 -19.59
N ASP A 357 3.67 28.46 -18.55
CA ASP A 357 4.78 27.52 -18.57
C ASP A 357 4.31 26.09 -18.23
N ASP A 358 5.07 25.11 -18.72
CA ASP A 358 4.84 23.71 -18.44
C ASP A 358 5.30 23.35 -17.03
N ILE A 359 4.48 22.57 -16.31
CA ILE A 359 4.81 22.12 -14.95
C ILE A 359 5.50 20.77 -15.03
N LYS A 360 6.78 20.73 -14.66
CA LYS A 360 7.62 19.52 -14.71
C LYS A 360 7.62 18.73 -13.41
N SER A 361 7.22 19.34 -12.30
CA SER A 361 7.09 18.67 -11.01
C SER A 361 5.88 19.24 -10.30
N LEU A 362 4.96 18.35 -9.96
CA LEU A 362 3.73 18.69 -9.25
C LEU A 362 3.55 17.74 -8.09
N GLU A 363 3.47 18.30 -6.90
CA GLU A 363 3.15 17.58 -5.68
C GLU A 363 1.91 18.19 -5.03
N VAL A 364 0.98 17.35 -4.60
CA VAL A 364 -0.26 17.77 -3.95
C VAL A 364 -0.42 17.07 -2.62
N GLU A 365 -0.95 17.79 -1.64
CA GLU A 365 -1.43 17.20 -0.40
C GLU A 365 -2.96 17.08 -0.46
N VAL A 366 -3.44 15.85 -0.34
CA VAL A 366 -4.85 15.51 -0.51
C VAL A 366 -5.39 14.98 0.81
N ALA A 367 -6.45 15.62 1.31
CA ALA A 367 -7.18 15.17 2.47
C ALA A 367 -8.56 14.61 2.10
N TYR A 368 -8.89 13.50 2.76
CA TYR A 368 -10.20 12.88 2.73
C TYR A 368 -10.99 13.35 3.96
N LEU A 369 -12.18 13.91 3.75
CA LEU A 369 -12.97 14.57 4.79
C LEU A 369 -14.27 13.82 5.09
N THR A 370 -14.68 13.79 6.37
CA THR A 370 -16.01 13.29 6.77
C THR A 370 -17.12 14.28 6.40
N LYS A 371 -18.39 13.87 6.46
CA LYS A 371 -19.55 14.77 6.26
C LYS A 371 -19.55 16.00 7.19
N GLY A 372 -18.89 15.91 8.35
CA GLY A 372 -18.70 17.03 9.28
C GLY A 372 -17.45 17.88 9.03
N GLY A 373 -16.71 17.63 7.93
CA GLY A 373 -15.50 18.38 7.58
C GLY A 373 -14.23 17.94 8.31
N LEU A 374 -14.28 16.90 9.15
CA LEU A 374 -13.10 16.37 9.86
C LEU A 374 -12.18 15.62 8.89
N THR A 375 -10.87 15.83 9.01
CA THR A 375 -9.89 15.13 8.16
C THR A 375 -9.71 13.70 8.63
N ILE A 376 -10.10 12.75 7.79
CA ILE A 376 -9.92 11.31 8.02
C ILE A 376 -8.46 10.92 7.82
N ARG A 377 -7.87 11.44 6.73
CA ARG A 377 -6.48 11.19 6.35
C ARG A 377 -6.01 12.26 5.38
N SER A 378 -4.79 12.73 5.55
CA SER A 378 -4.07 13.56 4.56
C SER A 378 -2.88 12.79 4.00
N LEU A 379 -2.63 12.93 2.70
CA LEU A 379 -1.54 12.27 1.98
C LEU A 379 -0.90 13.24 1.00
N ARG A 380 0.42 13.39 1.11
CA ARG A 380 1.25 14.08 0.13
C ARG A 380 1.57 13.12 -1.02
N ARG A 381 1.35 13.57 -2.25
CA ARG A 381 1.45 12.77 -3.48
C ARG A 381 2.15 13.57 -4.56
N LYS A 382 3.24 13.02 -5.08
CA LYS A 382 3.89 13.54 -6.29
C LYS A 382 3.11 13.03 -7.50
N LEU A 383 2.45 13.94 -8.23
CA LEU A 383 1.66 13.63 -9.42
C LEU A 383 2.53 13.60 -10.68
N ILE A 384 3.56 14.44 -10.69
CA ILE A 384 4.53 14.56 -11.78
C ILE A 384 5.90 14.49 -11.13
N SER A 385 6.60 13.38 -11.35
CA SER A 385 7.89 13.09 -10.69
C SER A 385 9.01 12.71 -11.64
N GLU A 386 8.67 12.36 -12.88
CA GLU A 386 9.63 11.87 -13.86
C GLU A 386 10.14 13.02 -14.72
N SER A 387 11.42 12.96 -15.08
CA SER A 387 12.12 13.93 -15.92
C SER A 387 11.45 14.16 -17.28
N ASN A 388 10.66 13.20 -17.75
CA ASN A 388 9.98 13.23 -19.04
C ASN A 388 8.46 13.49 -18.93
N SER A 389 7.92 13.67 -17.73
CA SER A 389 6.48 13.94 -17.50
C SER A 389 6.26 15.43 -17.19
N SER A 390 5.25 16.06 -17.81
CA SER A 390 4.89 17.45 -17.52
C SER A 390 3.41 17.71 -17.78
N LEU A 391 2.84 18.65 -17.03
CA LEU A 391 1.51 19.19 -17.28
C LEU A 391 1.68 20.46 -18.11
N LYS A 392 1.35 20.37 -19.40
CA LYS A 392 1.58 21.46 -20.36
C LYS A 392 0.75 22.71 -20.01
N LYS A 393 1.28 23.87 -20.36
CA LYS A 393 0.56 25.15 -20.25
C LYS A 393 -0.83 25.08 -20.90
N HIS A 394 -1.85 25.59 -20.21
CA HIS A 394 -3.24 25.62 -20.70
C HIS A 394 -3.82 24.27 -21.12
N THR A 395 -3.31 23.15 -20.57
CA THR A 395 -3.87 21.81 -20.81
C THR A 395 -4.50 21.23 -19.56
N LYS A 396 -5.38 20.25 -19.78
CA LYS A 396 -6.02 19.45 -18.73
C LYS A 396 -5.44 18.05 -18.76
N GLN A 397 -5.08 17.55 -17.57
CA GLN A 397 -4.64 16.17 -17.41
C GLN A 397 -5.31 15.57 -16.18
N SER A 398 -5.72 14.31 -16.29
CA SER A 398 -6.31 13.57 -15.17
C SER A 398 -5.30 12.66 -14.48
N PHE A 399 -5.33 12.67 -13.15
CA PHE A 399 -4.49 11.87 -12.28
C PHE A 399 -5.37 10.98 -11.39
N VAL A 400 -4.93 9.73 -11.21
CA VAL A 400 -5.57 8.79 -10.29
C VAL A 400 -4.80 8.81 -8.98
N LEU A 401 -5.47 9.27 -7.92
CA LEU A 401 -4.97 9.24 -6.56
C LEU A 401 -5.37 7.91 -5.91
N LYS A 402 -4.43 6.97 -5.85
CA LYS A 402 -4.64 5.70 -5.17
C LYS A 402 -4.37 5.83 -3.68
N THR A 403 -5.39 5.53 -2.88
CA THR A 403 -5.32 5.56 -1.42
C THR A 403 -5.85 4.26 -0.83
N ILE A 404 -5.10 3.65 0.10
CA ILE A 404 -5.45 2.38 0.73
C ILE A 404 -5.89 2.65 2.17
N PHE A 405 -7.12 2.26 2.51
CA PHE A 405 -7.68 2.32 3.85
C PHE A 405 -7.79 0.89 4.43
N PRO A 406 -7.06 0.58 5.50
CA PRO A 406 -7.21 -0.70 6.20
C PRO A 406 -8.59 -0.80 6.84
N LYS A 407 -9.34 -1.88 6.57
CA LYS A 407 -10.70 -2.07 7.10
C LYS A 407 -10.76 -2.15 8.62
N GLU A 408 -9.68 -2.65 9.22
CA GLU A 408 -9.54 -2.74 10.68
C GLU A 408 -9.57 -1.36 11.35
N ILE A 409 -9.14 -0.31 10.64
CA ILE A 409 -9.06 1.07 11.14
C ILE A 409 -10.23 1.90 10.61
N TYR A 410 -10.63 1.66 9.37
CA TYR A 410 -11.68 2.41 8.67
C TYR A 410 -12.73 1.45 8.09
N PRO A 411 -13.58 0.82 8.94
CA PRO A 411 -14.53 -0.20 8.51
C PRO A 411 -15.63 0.34 7.58
N ASN A 412 -16.01 1.61 7.74
CA ASN A 412 -17.11 2.27 7.02
C ASN A 412 -16.62 3.43 6.13
N ILE A 413 -15.35 3.40 5.69
CA ILE A 413 -14.71 4.53 4.99
C ILE A 413 -15.49 5.03 3.76
N ARG A 414 -16.20 4.13 3.07
CA ARG A 414 -17.00 4.45 1.88
C ARG A 414 -18.18 5.38 2.21
N GLU A 415 -18.76 5.24 3.41
CA GLU A 415 -19.89 6.04 3.90
C GLU A 415 -19.41 7.30 4.63
N GLU A 416 -18.21 7.23 5.22
CA GLU A 416 -17.60 8.32 5.97
C GLU A 416 -16.99 9.39 5.06
N ILE A 417 -16.33 9.01 3.96
CA ILE A 417 -15.78 9.98 3.00
C ILE A 417 -16.93 10.75 2.35
N SER A 418 -16.97 12.04 2.61
CA SER A 418 -17.92 12.96 1.97
C SER A 418 -17.31 13.74 0.83
N SER A 419 -16.04 14.10 0.97
CA SER A 419 -15.34 14.99 0.05
C SER A 419 -13.84 14.79 0.14
N ILE A 420 -13.16 15.24 -0.91
CA ILE A 420 -11.72 15.27 -1.01
C ILE A 420 -11.31 16.73 -1.18
N LYS A 421 -10.30 17.15 -0.44
CA LYS A 421 -9.78 18.51 -0.48
C LYS A 421 -8.28 18.49 -0.77
N ILE A 422 -7.84 19.34 -1.69
CA ILE A 422 -6.42 19.61 -1.87
C ILE A 422 -6.05 20.70 -0.86
N ILE A 423 -5.23 20.34 0.11
CA ILE A 423 -4.81 21.23 1.21
C ILE A 423 -3.68 22.14 0.74
N ASN A 424 -2.72 21.58 0.02
CA ASN A 424 -1.54 22.29 -0.46
C ASN A 424 -1.07 21.70 -1.78
N PHE A 425 -0.34 22.49 -2.57
CA PHE A 425 0.35 22.01 -3.76
C PHE A 425 1.67 22.75 -3.93
N HIS A 426 2.66 22.04 -4.45
CA HIS A 426 3.97 22.57 -4.76
C HIS A 426 4.28 22.30 -6.24
N VAL A 427 4.59 23.36 -6.94
CA VAL A 427 5.13 23.35 -8.30
C VAL A 427 6.60 23.67 -8.18
N TYR A 428 7.45 22.82 -8.77
CA TYR A 428 8.91 23.00 -8.79
C TYR A 428 9.43 23.12 -10.21
#